data_AF-A0A2K1E3E9-F1
#
_entry.id   AF-A0A2K1E3E9-F1
#
_cell.length_a   1.000
_cell.length_b   1.000
_cell.length_c   1.000
_cell.angle_alpha   90.00
_cell.angle_beta   90.00
_cell.angle_gamma   90.00
#
_symmetry.space_group_name_H-M   'P 1'
#
loop_
_entity.id
_entity.type
_entity.pdbx_description
1 polymer ?
#
loop_
_entity_poly.entity_id
_entity_poly.type
_entity_poly.pdbx_seq_one_letter_code
_entity_poly.pdbx_strand_id
1 'polypeptide(L)' 'MKSTQELLTEIARLIRDIETNYPEVYQYLDENPITIPNMEHPKVDRKELEDYLESLKQLISKH' A
#
# COMPACT_ATOMS: atom_id res chain seq x y z
N MET A 1 -13.91 -4.85 13.77
CA MET A 1 -12.96 -3.72 13.59
C MET A 1 -11.72 -4.32 12.95
N LYS A 2 -11.37 -3.96 11.71
CA LYS A 2 -10.11 -4.44 11.13
C LYS A 2 -8.95 -3.86 11.92
N SER A 3 -8.01 -4.70 12.32
CA SER A 3 -6.80 -4.24 13.03
C SER A 3 -5.85 -3.56 12.06
N THR A 4 -5.00 -2.66 12.56
CA THR A 4 -3.96 -2.00 11.75
C THR A 4 -3.04 -3.03 11.07
N GLN A 5 -2.79 -4.16 11.74
CA GLN A 5 -2.10 -5.31 11.15
C GLN A 5 -2.81 -5.93 9.95
N GLU A 6 -4.15 -6.00 9.96
CA GLU A 6 -4.90 -6.53 8.82
C GLU A 6 -4.80 -5.59 7.62
N LEU A 7 -4.89 -4.27 7.84
CA LEU A 7 -4.67 -3.27 6.80
C LEU A 7 -3.27 -3.36 6.19
N LEU A 8 -2.23 -3.44 7.04
CA LEU A 8 -0.86 -3.64 6.58
C LEU A 8 -0.69 -4.95 5.79
N THR A 9 -1.36 -6.01 6.21
CA THR A 9 -1.34 -7.29 5.50
C THR A 9 -2.03 -7.21 4.13
N GLU A 10 -3.17 -6.49 4.05
CA GLU A 10 -3.88 -6.23 2.79
C GLU A 10 -3.03 -5.39 1.84
N ILE A 11 -2.41 -4.31 2.35
CA ILE A 11 -1.50 -3.45 1.60
C ILE A 11 -0.32 -4.26 1.06
N ALA A 12 0.38 -5.01 1.93
CA ALA A 12 1.53 -5.81 1.52
C ALA A 12 1.16 -6.88 0.48
N ARG A 13 -0.03 -7.49 0.59
CA ARG A 13 -0.54 -8.41 -0.42
C ARG A 13 -0.79 -7.72 -1.75
N LEU A 14 -1.46 -6.56 -1.75
CA LEU A 14 -1.72 -5.80 -2.97
C LEU A 14 -0.44 -5.33 -3.64
N ILE A 15 0.51 -4.79 -2.88
CA ILE A 15 1.82 -4.39 -3.40
C ILE A 15 2.52 -5.57 -4.08
N ARG A 16 2.51 -6.75 -3.45
CA ARG A 16 3.13 -7.94 -4.02
C ARG A 16 2.41 -8.45 -5.28
N ASP A 17 1.10 -8.31 -5.31
CA ASP A 17 0.29 -8.62 -6.49
C ASP A 17 0.60 -7.63 -7.64
N ILE A 18 0.73 -6.34 -7.32
CA ILE A 18 1.16 -5.29 -8.26
C ILE A 18 2.59 -5.57 -8.76
N GLU A 19 3.54 -5.91 -7.87
CA GLU A 19 4.91 -6.27 -8.26
C GLU A 19 4.93 -7.44 -9.27
N THR A 20 4.05 -8.42 -9.07
CA THR A 20 4.04 -9.65 -9.87
C THR A 20 3.24 -9.50 -11.16
N ASN A 21 2.05 -8.89 -11.10
CA ASN A 21 1.08 -8.84 -12.20
C ASN A 21 1.10 -7.49 -12.94
N TYR A 22 1.54 -6.41 -12.28
CA TYR A 22 1.54 -5.04 -12.79
C TYR A 22 2.88 -4.33 -12.54
N PRO A 23 4.01 -4.88 -13.05
CA PRO A 23 5.35 -4.33 -12.78
C PRO A 23 5.52 -2.89 -13.27
N GLU A 24 4.75 -2.48 -14.29
CA GLU A 24 4.69 -1.09 -14.76
C GLU A 24 4.16 -0.14 -13.66
N VAL A 25 3.12 -0.55 -12.94
CA VAL A 25 2.54 0.20 -11.82
C VAL A 25 3.47 0.19 -10.61
N TYR A 26 4.10 -0.97 -10.35
CA TYR A 26 5.08 -1.11 -9.27
C TYR A 26 6.29 -0.17 -9.45
N GLN A 27 6.76 0.01 -10.69
CA GLN A 27 7.86 0.94 -10.97
C GLN A 27 7.52 2.39 -10.58
N TYR A 28 6.27 2.83 -10.79
CA TYR A 28 5.82 4.16 -10.36
C TYR A 28 5.65 4.29 -8.83
N LEU A 29 5.45 3.16 -8.13
CA LEU A 29 5.38 3.11 -6.67
C LEU A 29 6.78 3.20 -6.04
N ASP A 30 7.80 2.61 -6.64
CA ASP A 30 9.19 2.69 -6.15
C ASP A 30 9.75 4.13 -6.26
N GLU A 31 9.31 4.89 -7.27
CA GLU A 31 9.65 6.30 -7.45
C GLU A 31 8.94 7.24 -6.45
N ASN A 32 7.89 6.78 -5.76
CA ASN A 32 7.23 7.50 -4.69
C ASN A 32 7.35 6.70 -3.39
N PRO A 33 8.38 6.96 -2.55
CA PRO A 33 8.53 6.28 -1.27
C PRO A 33 7.45 6.75 -0.28
N ILE A 34 6.20 6.34 -0.48
CA ILE A 34 5.15 6.40 0.53
C ILE A 34 5.43 5.24 1.48
N THR A 35 6.35 5.56 2.40
CA THR A 35 6.53 5.03 3.75
C THR A 35 5.58 3.89 4.12
N ILE A 36 5.98 2.66 3.80
CA ILE A 36 5.74 1.57 4.76
C ILE A 36 6.42 2.03 6.05
N PRO A 37 5.75 2.02 7.21
CA PRO A 37 6.34 2.50 8.46
C PRO A 37 7.63 1.72 8.74
N ASN A 38 8.77 2.32 8.38
CA ASN A 38 10.01 2.01 9.04
C ASN A 38 9.81 2.37 10.50
N MET A 39 10.44 1.65 11.43
CA MET A 39 10.29 1.81 12.89
C MET A 39 10.46 3.26 13.40
N GLU A 40 10.89 4.18 12.55
CA GLU A 40 11.11 5.61 12.78
C GLU A 40 9.84 6.48 12.69
N HIS A 41 8.75 6.01 12.05
CA HIS A 41 7.45 6.73 12.01
C HIS A 41 6.33 5.88 12.65
N PRO A 42 6.27 5.78 13.99
CA PRO A 42 5.32 4.90 14.69
C PRO A 42 3.86 5.38 14.66
N LYS A 43 3.59 6.59 14.15
CA LYS A 43 2.24 7.14 13.98
C LYS A 43 1.85 7.09 12.51
N VAL A 44 1.71 5.89 11.98
CA VAL A 44 0.89 5.75 10.78
C VAL A 44 -0.55 5.74 11.24
N ASP A 45 -1.28 6.81 10.94
CA ASP A 45 -2.68 6.88 11.30
C ASP A 45 -3.44 5.81 10.52
N ARG A 46 -4.38 5.11 11.16
CA ARG A 46 -5.15 4.05 10.48
C ARG A 46 -5.77 4.58 9.19
N LYS A 47 -6.21 5.83 9.23
CA LYS A 47 -6.79 6.53 8.10
C LYS A 47 -5.82 6.64 6.91
N GLU A 48 -4.53 6.88 7.17
CA GLU A 48 -3.51 6.94 6.11
C GLU A 48 -3.29 5.57 5.46
N LEU A 49 -3.35 4.48 6.24
CA LEU A 49 -3.29 3.12 5.68
C LEU A 49 -4.52 2.80 4.85
N GLU A 50 -5.71 3.22 5.30
CA GLU A 50 -6.95 3.03 4.55
C GLU A 50 -6.93 3.82 3.23
N ASP A 51 -6.47 5.06 3.26
CA ASP A 51 -6.33 5.94 2.09
C ASP A 51 -5.30 5.40 1.10
N TYR A 52 -4.17 4.89 1.60
CA TYR A 52 -3.14 4.25 0.78
C TYR A 52 -3.63 2.94 0.15
N LEU A 53 -4.35 2.12 0.92
CA LEU A 53 -4.98 0.89 0.42
C LEU A 53 -6.00 1.19 -0.69
N GLU A 54 -6.80 2.24 -0.51
CA GLU A 54 -7.77 2.68 -1.51
C GLU A 54 -7.08 3.19 -2.77
N SER A 55 -6.02 3.99 -2.63
CA SER A 55 -5.19 4.46 -3.73
C SER A 55 -4.61 3.30 -4.55
N LEU A 56 -4.02 2.29 -3.89
CA LEU A 56 -3.51 1.08 -4.55
C LEU A 56 -4.61 0.34 -5.30
N LYS A 57 -5.79 0.17 -4.69
CA LYS A 57 -6.95 -0.48 -5.35
C LYS A 57 -7.44 0.32 -6.56
N GLN A 58 -7.43 1.65 -6.49
CA GLN A 58 -7.80 2.50 -7.62
C GLN A 58 -6.78 2.42 -8.77
N LEU A 59 -5.49 2.30 -8.45
CA LEU A 59 -4.43 2.11 -9.43
C LEU A 59 -4.63 0.80 -10.22
N ILE A 60 -4.94 -0.30 -9.54
CA ILE A 60 -5.21 -1.59 -10.18
C ILE A 60 -6.56 -1.54 -10.94
N SER A 61 -7.60 -0.92 -10.36
CA SER A 61 -8.94 -0.87 -10.97
C SER A 61 -9.01 -0.03 -12.25
N LYS A 62 -8.07 0.91 -12.44
CA LYS A 62 -7.95 1.67 -13.69
C LYS A 62 -7.24 0.91 -14.82
N HIS A 63 -6.63 -0.23 -14.53
CA HIS A 63 -6.00 -1.13 -15.49
C HIS A 63 -6.89 -2.33 -15.81
#